data_AF-A0A9D1AU96-F1
#
_entry.id   AF-A0A9D1AU96-F1
#
_cell.length_a   1.000
_cell.length_b   1.000
_cell.length_c   1.000
_cell.angle_alpha   90.00
_cell.angle_beta   90.00
_cell.angle_gamma   90.00
#
_symmetry.space_group_name_H-M   'P 1'
#
loop_
_entity.id
_entity.type
_entity.pdbx_description
1 polymer ?
#
loop_
_entity_poly.entity_id
_entity_poly.type
_entity_poly.pdbx_seq_one_letter_code
_entity_poly.pdbx_strand_id
1 'polypeptide(L)'
;MRHLVLLPTVAALLLPLVGCEVAEAEFVEDPSFPLEPHYLFPMYGPSTGQVAAGAVTGEALEQPIGFSHYLHAGQLSIDCQYCHFEARRSIHGGVPPLQTCMGCHTQVKTYSPEIQKIHQ
;
A
#
# COMPACT_ATOMS: atom_id res chain seq x y z
N MET A 1 -43.06 41.13 6.41
CA MET A 1 -43.83 40.25 7.31
C MET A 1 -43.20 38.87 7.24
N ARG A 2 -42.59 38.45 8.36
CA ARG A 2 -42.11 37.10 8.72
C ARG A 2 -41.32 36.29 7.67
N HIS A 3 -39.99 36.45 7.74
CA HIS A 3 -39.04 35.43 7.36
C HIS A 3 -39.16 34.23 8.31
N LEU A 4 -39.58 33.08 7.79
CA LEU A 4 -39.64 31.82 8.51
C LEU A 4 -38.26 31.15 8.40
N VAL A 5 -37.45 31.28 9.46
CA VAL A 5 -36.18 30.56 9.61
C VAL A 5 -36.51 29.12 9.97
N LEU A 6 -36.31 28.19 9.03
CA LEU A 6 -36.33 26.75 9.29
C LEU A 6 -35.08 26.38 10.12
N LEU A 7 -35.33 25.95 11.35
CA LEU A 7 -34.33 25.42 12.28
C LEU A 7 -33.71 24.12 11.71
N PRO A 8 -32.39 23.89 11.85
CA PRO A 8 -31.69 22.74 11.25
C PRO A 8 -31.93 21.41 12.00
N THR A 9 -32.84 21.37 12.96
CA THR A 9 -32.95 20.26 13.94
C THR A 9 -33.85 19.10 13.50
N VAL A 10 -34.39 19.10 12.27
CA VAL A 10 -35.30 18.03 11.79
C VAL A 10 -34.66 17.12 10.73
N ALA A 11 -33.44 17.41 10.27
CA ALA A 11 -32.73 16.59 9.28
C ALA A 11 -32.06 15.33 9.87
N ALA A 12 -32.22 15.04 11.16
CA ALA A 12 -31.50 13.95 11.85
C ALA A 12 -32.33 12.71 12.19
N LEU A 13 -33.58 12.60 11.73
CA LEU A 13 -34.48 11.50 12.16
C LEU A 13 -35.04 10.63 11.03
N LEU A 14 -34.55 10.78 9.79
CA LEU A 14 -35.04 10.02 8.63
C LEU A 14 -33.93 9.58 7.66
N LEU A 15 -32.83 9.01 8.16
CA LEU A 15 -31.98 8.14 7.32
C LEU A 15 -32.18 6.66 7.70
N PRO A 16 -33.14 5.97 7.07
CA PRO A 16 -33.18 4.52 7.04
C PRO A 16 -32.56 3.98 5.73
N LEU A 17 -31.86 2.85 5.83
CA LEU A 17 -31.81 1.78 4.81
C LEU A 17 -31.01 2.01 3.51
N VAL A 18 -29.82 2.61 3.58
CA VAL A 18 -28.75 2.28 2.63
C VAL A 18 -27.50 1.96 3.44
N GLY A 19 -27.19 0.66 3.56
CA GLY A 19 -25.97 0.14 4.18
C GLY A 19 -24.73 0.44 3.35
N CYS A 20 -24.45 1.74 3.17
CA CYS A 20 -23.17 2.25 2.70
C CYS A 20 -22.64 3.22 3.77
N GLU A 21 -22.72 2.77 5.02
CA GLU A 21 -21.88 3.31 6.08
C GLU A 21 -20.47 2.87 5.69
N VAL A 22 -19.59 3.84 5.51
CA VAL A 22 -18.15 3.62 5.53
C VAL A 22 -17.89 2.78 6.77
N ALA A 23 -17.76 1.47 6.58
CA ALA A 23 -17.11 0.61 7.53
C ALA A 23 -15.73 1.24 7.69
N GLU A 24 -15.58 1.98 8.78
CA GLU A 24 -14.28 2.18 9.40
C GLU A 24 -13.63 0.82 9.28
N ALA A 25 -12.51 0.75 8.55
CA ALA A 25 -11.72 -0.46 8.54
C ALA A 25 -11.26 -0.59 9.99
N GLU A 26 -12.09 -1.25 10.81
CA GLU A 26 -11.75 -1.61 12.16
C GLU A 26 -10.48 -2.41 11.98
N PHE A 27 -9.40 -1.80 12.46
CA PHE A 27 -8.10 -2.39 12.49
C PHE A 27 -8.26 -3.69 13.25
N VAL A 28 -8.45 -4.79 12.53
CA VAL A 28 -8.57 -6.12 13.14
C VAL A 28 -7.21 -6.39 13.73
N GLU A 29 -7.14 -6.28 15.05
CA GLU A 29 -6.01 -6.74 15.83
C GLU A 29 -5.89 -8.24 15.58
N ASP A 30 -5.04 -8.63 14.63
CA ASP A 30 -4.65 -10.02 14.47
C ASP A 30 -3.73 -10.34 15.66
N PRO A 31 -4.13 -11.17 16.63
CA PRO A 31 -3.27 -11.53 17.76
C PRO A 31 -2.00 -12.27 17.32
N SER A 32 -1.96 -12.72 16.07
CA SER A 32 -0.79 -13.32 15.43
C SER A 32 0.22 -12.27 14.94
N PHE A 33 -0.21 -11.01 14.80
CA PHE A 33 0.59 -9.90 14.29
C PHE A 33 0.33 -8.60 15.08
N PRO A 34 0.78 -8.52 16.35
CA PRO A 34 0.66 -7.30 17.12
C PRO A 34 1.49 -6.22 16.44
N LEU A 35 0.83 -5.24 15.80
CA LEU A 35 1.46 -3.98 15.44
C LEU A 35 1.68 -3.15 16.71
N GLU A 36 2.35 -3.72 17.70
CA GLU A 36 3.01 -2.92 18.71
C GLU A 36 4.03 -2.06 17.95
N PRO A 37 3.99 -0.73 18.11
CA PRO A 37 4.90 0.17 17.42
C PRO A 37 6.28 -0.03 18.05
N HIS A 38 6.98 -1.07 17.64
CA HIS A 38 8.36 -1.31 18.01
C HIS A 38 9.23 -0.27 17.29
N TYR A 39 9.21 0.95 17.84
CA TYR A 39 10.28 1.93 17.97
C TYR A 39 11.48 1.81 17.01
N LEU A 40 11.25 1.85 15.69
CA LEU A 40 12.33 2.02 14.70
C LEU A 40 12.17 3.22 13.77
N PHE A 41 11.15 4.06 14.00
CA PHE A 41 10.99 5.31 13.27
C PHE A 41 10.76 6.47 14.25
N PRO A 42 11.64 7.50 14.27
CA PRO A 42 11.36 8.74 14.98
C PRO A 42 10.12 9.39 14.36
N MET A 43 9.02 9.37 15.10
CA MET A 43 7.69 9.80 14.69
C MET A 43 7.49 11.32 14.70
N TYR A 44 8.47 12.15 14.30
CA TYR A 44 8.25 13.60 14.08
C TYR A 44 9.22 14.19 13.04
N GLY A 45 8.80 14.24 11.76
CA GLY A 45 9.51 14.96 10.70
C GLY A 45 8.58 15.30 9.52
N PRO A 46 8.63 16.52 8.96
CA PRO A 46 7.64 17.00 7.99
C PRO A 46 7.90 16.42 6.60
N SER A 47 7.08 15.45 6.15
CA SER A 47 6.83 15.01 4.75
C SER A 47 7.99 14.87 3.76
N THR A 48 9.25 14.93 4.17
CA THR A 48 10.42 14.81 3.29
C THR A 48 11.02 13.42 3.45
N GLY A 49 10.42 12.44 2.78
CA GLY A 49 11.11 11.25 2.24
C GLY A 49 12.10 10.52 3.17
N GLN A 50 11.73 10.24 4.42
CA GLN A 50 12.53 9.40 5.32
C GLN A 50 11.95 7.99 5.35
N VAL A 51 12.76 7.01 4.91
CA VAL A 51 12.60 5.59 5.23
C VAL A 51 13.75 5.21 6.17
N ALA A 52 13.58 4.20 7.03
CA ALA A 52 14.36 3.97 8.26
C ALA A 52 15.86 4.25 8.09
N ALA A 53 16.38 5.11 8.97
CA ALA A 53 17.80 5.46 9.10
C ALA A 53 18.46 6.22 7.93
N GLY A 54 17.72 6.97 7.12
CA GLY A 54 18.33 7.89 6.16
C GLY A 54 17.37 8.91 5.57
N ALA A 55 17.81 10.16 5.46
CA ALA A 55 17.18 11.11 4.56
C ALA A 55 17.56 10.74 3.13
N VAL A 56 16.58 10.53 2.24
CA VAL A 56 16.86 10.43 0.79
C VAL A 56 17.19 11.85 0.31
N THR A 57 18.45 12.27 0.49
CA THR A 57 18.96 13.56 0.02
C THR A 57 19.49 13.50 -1.42
N GLY A 58 19.04 12.52 -2.21
CA GLY A 58 19.54 12.24 -3.55
C GLY A 58 18.42 12.08 -4.56
N GLU A 59 18.72 12.39 -5.81
CA GLU A 59 17.90 12.02 -6.96
C GLU A 59 17.57 10.53 -6.89
N ALA A 60 16.33 10.16 -7.26
CA ALA A 60 15.91 8.76 -7.24
C ALA A 60 16.88 7.93 -8.09
N LEU A 61 17.52 6.94 -7.46
CA LEU A 61 18.42 6.04 -8.19
C LEU A 61 17.61 5.23 -9.20
N GLU A 62 18.02 5.34 -10.46
CA GLU A 62 17.47 4.56 -11.57
C GLU A 62 17.52 3.08 -11.20
N GLN A 63 16.35 2.44 -11.12
CA GLN A 63 16.28 1.01 -10.86
C GLN A 63 16.83 0.25 -12.09
N PRO A 64 17.58 -0.84 -11.90
CA PRO A 64 18.09 -1.64 -13.02
C PRO A 64 16.99 -2.16 -13.96
N ILE A 65 15.77 -2.33 -13.43
CA ILE A 65 14.59 -2.79 -14.13
C ILE A 65 13.44 -1.83 -13.83
N GLY A 66 12.70 -1.42 -14.86
CA GLY A 66 11.52 -0.55 -14.74
C GLY A 66 10.30 -1.24 -14.14
N PHE A 67 10.37 -1.68 -12.87
CA PHE A 67 9.28 -2.39 -12.21
C PHE A 67 8.11 -1.46 -11.86
N SER A 68 6.89 -1.85 -12.21
CA SER A 68 5.66 -1.10 -11.92
C SER A 68 4.81 -1.80 -10.84
N HIS A 69 4.84 -1.30 -9.60
CA HIS A 69 3.92 -1.77 -8.55
C HIS A 69 2.45 -1.55 -8.93
N TYR A 70 2.13 -0.44 -9.62
CA TYR A 70 0.77 -0.10 -10.03
C TYR A 70 0.17 -1.16 -10.97
N LEU A 71 0.96 -1.67 -11.92
CA LEU A 71 0.49 -2.74 -12.80
C LEU A 71 0.25 -4.04 -12.02
N HIS A 72 1.21 -4.47 -11.20
CA HIS A 72 1.17 -5.77 -10.53
C HIS A 72 0.16 -5.81 -9.37
N ALA A 73 0.27 -4.90 -8.40
CA ALA A 73 -0.61 -4.89 -7.23
C ALA A 73 -1.92 -4.14 -7.48
N GLY A 74 -1.91 -3.10 -8.32
CA GLY A 74 -3.09 -2.30 -8.62
C GLY A 74 -4.00 -2.99 -9.64
N GLN A 75 -3.56 -3.05 -10.90
CA GLN A 75 -4.40 -3.53 -12.00
C GLN A 75 -4.59 -5.04 -12.02
N LEU A 76 -3.54 -5.81 -11.72
CA LEU A 76 -3.59 -7.27 -11.71
C LEU A 76 -3.97 -7.84 -10.33
N SER A 77 -4.05 -6.99 -9.31
CA SER A 77 -4.43 -7.35 -7.93
C SER A 77 -3.63 -8.52 -7.37
N ILE A 78 -2.34 -8.60 -7.69
CA ILE A 78 -1.43 -9.58 -7.10
C ILE A 78 -1.21 -9.22 -5.63
N ASP A 79 -1.40 -10.20 -4.73
CA ASP A 79 -1.26 -9.99 -3.29
C ASP A 79 0.15 -9.50 -2.92
N CYS A 80 0.23 -8.54 -2.01
CA CYS A 80 1.50 -7.94 -1.60
C CYS A 80 2.51 -8.98 -1.06
N GLN A 81 2.04 -10.03 -0.39
CA GLN A 81 2.90 -11.07 0.19
C GLN A 81 3.47 -12.02 -0.86
N TYR A 82 2.94 -12.01 -2.08
CA TYR A 82 3.50 -12.79 -3.18
C TYR A 82 4.95 -12.34 -3.49
N CYS A 83 5.19 -11.02 -3.42
CA CYS A 83 6.52 -10.45 -3.60
C CYS A 83 7.23 -10.20 -2.26
N HIS A 84 6.51 -9.71 -1.25
CA HIS A 84 7.05 -9.39 0.08
C HIS A 84 6.83 -10.54 1.06
N PHE A 85 7.55 -11.64 0.85
CA PHE A 85 7.35 -12.90 1.58
C PHE A 85 7.61 -12.81 3.10
N GLU A 86 8.38 -11.82 3.56
CA GLU A 86 8.66 -11.59 4.99
C GLU A 86 7.75 -10.52 5.61
N ALA A 87 6.79 -9.95 4.87
CA ALA A 87 5.94 -8.86 5.35
C ALA A 87 5.17 -9.19 6.64
N ARG A 88 4.85 -10.47 6.87
CA ARG A 88 4.17 -10.95 8.08
C ARG A 88 5.09 -11.66 9.07
N ARG A 89 6.41 -11.59 8.90
CA ARG A 89 7.35 -12.35 9.74
C ARG A 89 8.55 -11.52 10.20
N SER A 90 8.73 -10.34 9.60
CA SER A 90 9.86 -9.47 9.86
C SER A 90 9.41 -8.00 9.85
N ILE A 91 10.20 -7.16 10.50
CA ILE A 91 10.08 -5.70 10.42
C ILE A 91 10.41 -5.15 9.01
N HIS A 92 10.99 -5.99 8.14
CA HIS A 92 11.23 -5.70 6.72
C HIS A 92 10.45 -6.70 5.86
N GLY A 93 9.67 -6.23 4.89
CA GLY A 93 8.90 -7.11 4.00
C GLY A 93 9.74 -7.99 3.05
N GLY A 94 11.04 -7.70 2.94
CA GLY A 94 11.95 -8.36 2.01
C GLY A 94 11.73 -7.92 0.56
N VAL A 95 12.78 -8.03 -0.25
CA VAL A 95 12.70 -7.89 -1.72
C VAL A 95 12.68 -9.30 -2.31
N PRO A 96 11.79 -9.63 -3.24
CA PRO A 96 11.70 -10.98 -3.79
C PRO A 96 12.98 -11.37 -4.55
N PRO A 97 13.34 -12.67 -4.58
CA PRO A 97 14.36 -13.16 -5.50
C PRO A 97 13.85 -13.10 -6.95
N LEU A 98 14.78 -13.05 -7.92
CA LEU A 98 14.48 -13.01 -9.37
C LEU A 98 13.55 -14.15 -9.83
N GLN A 99 13.60 -15.29 -9.15
CA GLN A 99 12.73 -16.44 -9.45
C GLN A 99 11.23 -16.11 -9.32
N THR A 100 10.86 -15.19 -8.43
CA THR A 100 9.47 -14.72 -8.28
C THR A 100 8.97 -14.05 -9.55
N CYS A 101 9.83 -13.22 -10.16
CA CYS A 101 9.54 -12.56 -11.43
C CYS A 101 9.42 -13.60 -12.56
N MET A 102 10.32 -14.58 -12.59
CA MET A 102 10.36 -15.64 -13.59
C MET A 102 9.18 -16.63 -13.49
N GLY A 103 8.53 -16.73 -12.33
CA GLY A 103 7.31 -17.53 -12.17
C GLY A 103 6.23 -17.19 -13.20
N CYS A 104 6.15 -15.93 -13.63
CA CYS A 104 5.23 -15.49 -14.67
C CYS A 104 5.95 -15.10 -15.97
N HIS A 105 7.10 -14.44 -15.88
CA HIS A 105 7.77 -13.85 -17.05
C HIS A 105 8.48 -14.85 -17.97
N THR A 106 8.47 -16.13 -17.62
CA THR A 106 8.77 -17.23 -18.56
C THR A 106 7.71 -17.37 -19.66
N GLN A 107 6.50 -16.88 -19.44
CA GLN A 107 5.37 -17.00 -20.36
C GLN A 107 4.75 -15.64 -20.72
N VAL A 108 4.85 -14.65 -19.82
CA VAL A 108 4.25 -13.33 -19.98
C VAL A 108 5.31 -12.31 -20.40
N LYS A 109 5.05 -11.61 -21.52
CA LYS A 109 5.90 -10.49 -22.00
C LYS A 109 7.39 -10.87 -22.15
N THR A 110 7.66 -12.13 -22.48
CA THR A 110 9.01 -12.71 -22.63
C THR A 110 9.96 -11.92 -23.53
N TYR A 111 9.42 -11.27 -24.57
CA TYR A 111 10.19 -10.47 -25.53
C TYR A 111 10.32 -8.98 -25.16
N SER A 112 9.77 -8.56 -24.01
CA SER A 112 9.89 -7.17 -23.57
C SER A 112 11.33 -6.85 -23.16
N PRO A 113 11.87 -5.67 -23.53
CA PRO A 113 13.24 -5.30 -23.19
C PRO A 113 13.47 -5.24 -21.67
N GLU A 114 12.47 -4.84 -20.88
CA GLU A 114 12.58 -4.83 -19.42
C GLU A 114 12.61 -6.25 -18.83
N ILE A 115 11.85 -7.19 -19.40
CA ILE A 115 11.81 -8.57 -18.92
C ILE A 115 13.11 -9.30 -19.25
N GLN A 116 13.74 -9.00 -20.38
CA GLN A 116 15.05 -9.56 -20.72
C GLN A 116 16.15 -9.18 -19.72
N LYS A 117 15.99 -8.06 -18.98
CA LYS A 117 16.94 -7.68 -17.91
C LYS A 117 16.87 -8.58 -16.68
N ILE A 118 15.76 -9.33 -16.49
CA ILE A 118 15.59 -10.26 -15.36
C ILE A 118 16.54 -11.46 -15.49
N HIS A 119 16.96 -11.81 -16.71
CA HIS A 119 17.80 -12.98 -16.98
C HIS A 119 19.31 -12.73 -16.84
N GLN A 120 19.71 -11.50 -16.53
CA GLN A 120 21.11 -11.06 -16.45
C GLN A 120 21.68 -11.32 -15.05
#